data_AF-A0AAE0EE34-F1
#
_entry.id   AF-A0AAE0EE34-F1
#
_cell.length_a   1.000
_cell.length_b   1.000
_cell.length_c   1.000
_cell.angle_alpha   90.00
_cell.angle_beta   90.00
_cell.angle_gamma   90.00
#
_symmetry.space_group_name_H-M   'P 1'
#
loop_
_entity.id
_entity.type
_entity.pdbx_description
1 polymer ?
#
loop_
_entity_poly.entity_id
_entity_poly.type
_entity_poly.pdbx_seq_one_letter_code
_entity_poly.pdbx_strand_id
1 'polypeptide(L)'
;MLFLLSSQTSYLPDSLQRPIMLPTVVHVSRPDEVENNRRDLPIVMMEQEIMEAVNYNNAIIICGETGCGKTTPVPQFLYEAGFGSNLCGIQSGIGDTQLRLVAVLATAKQVAFELGLHLGKEVGFQVRHDKIISDNCSIKFMTDGILLRELKDLYEKEQQLLLSGQYIEPKDRISH
;
A
#
# COMPACT_ATOMS: atom_id res chain seq x y z
N MET A 1 1.67 9.71 7.90
CA MET A 1 3.00 9.16 7.56
C MET A 1 2.77 7.74 7.09
N LEU A 2 3.23 7.40 5.89
CA LEU A 2 3.08 6.05 5.34
C LEU A 2 4.49 5.46 5.25
N PHE A 3 4.76 4.38 5.97
CA PHE A 3 6.01 3.64 5.84
C PHE A 3 5.80 2.55 4.81
N LEU A 4 6.58 2.57 3.75
CA LEU A 4 6.67 1.46 2.81
C LEU A 4 7.88 0.64 3.20
N LEU A 5 7.67 -0.59 3.66
CA LEU A 5 8.71 -1.58 3.94
C LEU A 5 8.64 -2.65 2.86
N SER A 6 9.73 -2.84 2.12
CA SER A 6 9.92 -4.03 1.30
C SER A 6 10.71 -5.07 2.09
N SER A 7 10.28 -6.33 2.02
CA SER A 7 11.01 -7.47 2.59
C SER A 7 12.39 -7.60 1.93
N GLN A 8 13.40 -7.85 2.76
CA GLN A 8 14.85 -7.65 2.56
C GLN A 8 15.48 -8.21 1.26
N THR A 9 16.63 -7.63 0.87
CA THR A 9 17.96 -8.30 0.81
C THR A 9 19.08 -7.31 0.41
N SER A 10 19.94 -6.89 1.35
CA SER A 10 21.06 -5.95 1.07
C SER A 10 22.46 -6.55 1.28
N TYR A 11 22.59 -7.87 1.40
CA TYR A 11 23.89 -8.57 1.53
C TYR A 11 23.97 -9.82 0.65
N LEU A 12 23.29 -9.85 -0.49
CA LEU A 12 23.31 -10.99 -1.40
C LEU A 12 24.03 -10.65 -2.72
N PRO A 13 24.73 -11.63 -3.32
CA PRO A 13 25.40 -11.48 -4.62
C PRO A 13 24.42 -11.08 -5.74
N ASP A 14 24.93 -10.50 -6.84
CA ASP A 14 24.15 -9.98 -7.98
C ASP A 14 23.05 -10.92 -8.51
N SER A 15 23.19 -12.24 -8.31
CA SER A 15 22.20 -13.26 -8.66
C SER A 15 20.92 -13.26 -7.81
N LEU A 16 20.85 -12.47 -6.74
CA LEU A 16 19.73 -12.34 -5.80
C LEU A 16 19.26 -10.88 -5.65
N GLN A 17 19.75 -9.97 -6.50
CA GLN A 17 19.17 -8.64 -6.66
C GLN A 17 17.76 -8.79 -7.24
N ARG A 18 16.82 -7.93 -6.81
CA ARG A 18 15.48 -7.91 -7.41
C ARG A 18 15.63 -7.77 -8.92
N PRO A 19 15.00 -8.63 -9.73
CA PRO A 19 14.99 -8.43 -11.17
C PRO A 19 14.41 -7.03 -11.42
N ILE A 20 15.03 -6.28 -12.34
CA ILE A 20 14.50 -5.00 -12.79
C ILE A 20 13.06 -5.26 -13.22
N MET A 21 12.11 -4.79 -12.41
CA MET A 21 10.70 -5.05 -12.65
C MET A 21 10.36 -4.34 -13.95
N LEU A 22 9.99 -5.11 -14.97
CA LEU A 22 9.53 -4.50 -16.22
C LEU A 22 8.32 -3.64 -15.87
N PRO A 23 8.28 -2.36 -16.33
CA PRO A 23 7.19 -1.46 -16.01
C PRO A 23 5.89 -2.08 -16.52
N THR A 24 5.12 -2.63 -15.59
CA THR A 24 3.86 -3.31 -15.88
C THR A 24 2.76 -2.36 -15.45
N VAL A 25 2.13 -1.72 -16.42
CA VAL A 25 1.04 -0.78 -16.14
C VAL A 25 -0.27 -1.55 -16.13
N VAL A 26 -0.91 -1.60 -14.96
CA VAL A 26 -2.27 -2.14 -14.82
C VAL A 26 -3.24 -1.02 -15.15
N HIS A 27 -3.96 -1.16 -16.27
CA HIS A 27 -5.01 -0.21 -16.62
C HIS A 27 -6.23 -0.39 -15.71
N VAL A 28 -6.63 0.71 -15.07
CA VAL A 28 -7.76 0.77 -14.13
C VAL A 28 -8.84 1.66 -14.73
N SER A 29 -10.10 1.22 -14.69
CA SER A 29 -11.25 2.01 -15.15
C SER A 29 -11.95 2.65 -13.94
N ARG A 30 -11.79 3.96 -13.77
CA ARG A 30 -12.37 4.72 -12.65
C ARG A 30 -13.64 5.45 -13.04
N PRO A 31 -14.58 5.69 -12.11
CA PRO A 31 -15.68 6.63 -12.33
C PRO A 31 -15.17 8.06 -12.53
N ASP A 32 -15.82 8.84 -13.40
CA ASP A 32 -15.41 10.22 -13.73
C ASP A 32 -15.35 11.14 -12.50
N GLU A 33 -16.26 10.97 -11.54
CA GLU A 33 -16.28 11.72 -10.29
C GLU A 33 -15.02 11.47 -9.43
N VAL A 34 -14.57 10.21 -9.38
CA VAL A 34 -13.36 9.82 -8.64
C VAL A 34 -12.12 10.41 -9.32
N GLU A 35 -12.07 10.31 -10.65
CA GLU A 35 -10.95 10.81 -11.44
C GLU A 35 -10.78 12.34 -11.27
N ASN A 36 -11.89 13.09 -11.30
CA ASN A 36 -11.85 14.54 -11.10
C ASN A 36 -11.40 14.93 -9.69
N ASN A 37 -11.94 14.28 -8.64
CA ASN A 37 -11.55 14.57 -7.26
C ASN A 37 -10.09 14.21 -6.96
N ARG A 38 -9.56 13.19 -7.64
CA ARG A 38 -8.17 12.74 -7.46
C ARG A 38 -7.16 13.71 -8.04
N ARG A 39 -7.46 14.35 -9.19
CA ARG A 39 -6.54 15.30 -9.85
C ARG A 39 -6.14 16.48 -8.97
N ASP A 40 -7.00 16.87 -8.04
CA ASP A 40 -6.77 18.00 -7.15
C ASP A 40 -5.95 17.63 -5.89
N LEU A 41 -5.65 16.34 -5.67
CA LEU A 41 -4.89 15.91 -4.50
C LEU A 41 -3.38 16.14 -4.70
N PRO A 42 -2.70 16.85 -3.78
CA PRO A 42 -1.27 17.13 -3.90
C PRO A 42 -0.39 15.89 -4.06
N ILE A 43 -0.78 14.76 -3.47
CA ILE A 43 -0.01 13.52 -3.56
C ILE A 43 0.01 12.92 -4.97
N VAL A 44 -1.00 13.18 -5.79
CA VAL A 44 -1.09 12.65 -7.16
C VAL A 44 -0.04 13.31 -8.05
N MET A 45 0.27 14.60 -7.80
CA MET A 45 1.38 15.27 -8.49
C MET A 45 2.75 14.67 -8.14
N MET A 46 2.85 13.98 -6.99
CA MET A 46 4.09 13.34 -6.53
C MET A 46 4.16 11.85 -6.89
N GLU A 47 3.21 11.32 -7.67
CA GLU A 47 3.12 9.89 -8.00
C GLU A 47 4.43 9.35 -8.59
N GLN A 48 5.01 10.07 -9.57
CA GLN A 48 6.28 9.65 -10.19
C GLN A 48 7.42 9.59 -9.18
N GLU A 49 7.59 10.63 -8.37
CA GLU A 49 8.65 10.68 -7.34
C GLU A 49 8.49 9.56 -6.31
N ILE A 50 7.25 9.27 -5.89
CA ILE A 50 6.94 8.19 -4.95
C ILE A 50 7.32 6.85 -5.59
N MET A 51 6.90 6.59 -6.83
CA MET A 51 7.15 5.32 -7.50
C MET A 51 8.63 5.10 -7.82
N GLU A 52 9.35 6.13 -8.21
CA GLU A 52 10.81 6.08 -8.33
C GLU A 52 11.45 5.75 -6.98
N ALA A 53 11.06 6.45 -5.91
CA ALA A 53 11.58 6.18 -4.58
C ALA A 53 11.30 4.74 -4.13
N VAL A 54 10.12 4.18 -4.43
CA VAL A 54 9.78 2.77 -4.16
C VAL A 54 10.67 1.81 -4.95
N ASN A 55 10.98 2.12 -6.21
CA ASN A 55 11.80 1.25 -7.05
C ASN A 55 13.27 1.26 -6.65
N TYR A 56 13.81 2.38 -6.17
CA TYR A 56 15.22 2.52 -5.82
C TYR A 56 15.53 2.22 -4.34
N ASN A 57 14.54 2.28 -3.46
CA ASN A 57 14.76 2.13 -2.01
C ASN A 57 13.97 0.98 -1.43
N ASN A 58 14.62 0.24 -0.52
CA ASN A 58 13.96 -0.87 0.19
C ASN A 58 12.93 -0.38 1.21
N ALA A 59 13.05 0.84 1.70
CA ALA A 59 12.09 1.46 2.59
C ALA A 59 11.98 2.96 2.30
N ILE A 60 10.75 3.46 2.26
CA ILE A 60 10.50 4.91 2.11
C ILE A 60 9.52 5.39 3.16
N ILE A 61 9.65 6.67 3.50
CA ILE A 61 8.78 7.37 4.44
C ILE A 61 8.10 8.49 3.68
N ILE A 62 6.76 8.42 3.59
CA ILE A 62 5.97 9.47 2.95
C ILE A 62 5.30 10.32 4.04
N CYS A 63 5.73 11.57 4.12
CA CYS A 63 5.25 12.56 5.09
C CYS A 63 4.34 13.62 4.43
N GLY A 64 3.67 14.41 5.26
CA GLY A 64 2.90 15.60 4.84
C GLY A 64 1.56 15.69 5.55
N GLU A 65 0.88 16.81 5.34
CA GLU A 65 -0.21 17.28 6.19
C GLU A 65 -1.45 16.38 6.19
N THR A 66 -2.26 16.46 7.24
CA THR A 66 -3.56 15.78 7.31
C THR A 66 -4.46 16.30 6.19
N GLY A 67 -5.14 15.41 5.45
CA GLY A 67 -6.01 15.81 4.34
C GLY A 67 -5.33 15.88 2.96
N CYS A 68 -4.01 15.71 2.89
CA CYS A 68 -3.29 15.54 1.61
C CYS A 68 -3.64 14.28 0.80
N GLY A 69 -4.50 13.42 1.35
CA GLY A 69 -4.89 12.15 0.75
C GLY A 69 -3.77 11.11 0.69
N LYS A 70 -2.97 10.89 1.73
CA LYS A 70 -1.88 9.87 1.68
C LYS A 70 -2.36 8.42 1.64
N THR A 71 -3.35 8.09 2.46
CA THR A 71 -3.66 6.69 2.80
C THR A 71 -4.32 5.92 1.64
N THR A 72 -5.13 6.60 0.82
CA THR A 72 -5.93 5.95 -0.23
C THR A 72 -5.20 5.84 -1.58
N PRO A 73 -4.45 6.86 -2.06
CA PRO A 73 -3.79 6.86 -3.36
C PRO A 73 -2.51 6.03 -3.44
N VAL A 74 -1.73 5.90 -2.37
CA VAL A 74 -0.45 5.17 -2.46
C VAL A 74 -0.63 3.67 -2.75
N PRO A 75 -1.56 2.95 -2.09
CA PRO A 75 -1.89 1.58 -2.49
C PRO A 75 -2.35 1.48 -3.96
N GLN A 76 -2.99 2.51 -4.49
CA GLN A 76 -3.42 2.55 -5.90
C GLN A 76 -2.24 2.72 -6.85
N PHE A 77 -1.32 3.64 -6.58
CA PHE A 77 -0.10 3.83 -7.39
C PHE A 77 0.69 2.52 -7.49
N LEU A 78 0.81 1.80 -6.39
CA LEU A 78 1.48 0.50 -6.37
C LEU A 78 0.73 -0.53 -7.20
N TYR A 79 -0.60 -0.60 -7.07
CA TYR A 79 -1.39 -1.52 -7.87
C TYR A 79 -1.28 -1.22 -9.38
N GLU A 80 -1.34 0.05 -9.76
CA GLU A 80 -1.19 0.54 -11.13
C GLU A 80 0.20 0.27 -11.70
N ALA A 81 1.24 0.32 -10.87
CA ALA A 81 2.61 -0.03 -11.22
C ALA A 81 2.85 -1.55 -11.29
N GLY A 82 1.82 -2.37 -11.10
CA GLY A 82 1.88 -3.82 -11.26
C GLY A 82 2.18 -4.60 -9.99
N PHE A 83 2.31 -3.94 -8.83
CA PHE A 83 2.42 -4.64 -7.55
C PHE A 83 1.10 -5.40 -7.27
N GLY A 84 1.18 -6.68 -6.96
CA GLY A 84 0.03 -7.55 -6.67
C GLY A 84 -0.64 -8.14 -7.91
N SER A 85 -0.14 -7.83 -9.11
CA SER A 85 -0.64 -8.40 -10.35
C SER A 85 0.09 -9.69 -10.70
N ASN A 86 -0.65 -10.70 -11.16
CA ASN A 86 -0.09 -11.93 -11.75
C ASN A 86 0.73 -11.66 -13.04
N LEU A 87 0.64 -10.44 -13.58
CA LEU A 87 1.44 -9.97 -14.71
C LEU A 87 2.87 -9.62 -14.30
N CYS A 88 3.09 -9.29 -13.02
CA CYS A 88 4.42 -9.19 -12.46
C CYS A 88 4.90 -10.62 -12.17
N GLY A 89 6.09 -11.01 -12.63
CA GLY A 89 6.67 -12.34 -12.40
C GLY A 89 6.95 -12.67 -10.91
N ILE A 90 6.55 -11.77 -10.00
CA ILE A 90 6.67 -11.86 -8.56
C ILE A 90 5.24 -11.83 -7.98
N GLN A 91 4.87 -12.84 -7.19
CA GLN A 91 3.60 -12.88 -6.46
C GLN A 91 3.63 -11.94 -5.23
N SER A 92 3.91 -10.65 -5.44
CA SER A 92 4.03 -9.66 -4.36
C SER A 92 2.70 -8.95 -4.13
N GLY A 93 1.95 -9.26 -3.07
CA GLY A 93 0.74 -8.52 -2.70
C GLY A 93 1.04 -7.17 -2.01
N ILE A 94 0.10 -6.23 -2.08
CA ILE A 94 0.13 -4.96 -1.35
C ILE A 94 -0.59 -5.16 -0.02
N GLY A 95 0.09 -4.97 1.11
CA GLY A 95 -0.51 -4.98 2.44
C GLY A 95 -0.59 -3.57 3.00
N ASP A 96 -1.74 -3.10 3.46
CA ASP A 96 -1.88 -1.79 4.11
C ASP A 96 -2.42 -1.95 5.53
N THR A 97 -1.65 -1.53 6.54
CA THR A 97 -2.11 -1.54 7.93
C THR A 97 -2.72 -0.22 8.36
N GLN A 98 -3.84 -0.33 9.09
CA GLN A 98 -4.54 0.79 9.70
C GLN A 98 -4.68 0.59 11.21
N LEU A 99 -4.54 1.67 11.97
CA LEU A 99 -4.66 1.65 13.44
C LEU A 99 -6.07 1.28 13.95
N ARG A 100 -7.12 1.51 13.13
CA ARG A 100 -8.51 1.35 13.55
C ARG A 100 -9.25 0.38 12.63
N LEU A 101 -10.05 -0.50 13.23
CA LEU A 101 -10.92 -1.44 12.50
C LEU A 101 -11.84 -0.74 11.49
N VAL A 102 -12.46 0.37 11.91
CA VAL A 102 -13.36 1.15 11.04
C VAL A 102 -12.60 1.76 9.86
N ALA A 103 -11.32 2.13 10.05
CA ALA A 103 -10.48 2.63 8.97
C ALA A 103 -10.14 1.51 7.97
N VAL A 104 -9.78 0.30 8.45
CA VAL A 104 -9.56 -0.87 7.56
C VAL A 104 -10.76 -1.10 6.65
N LEU A 105 -11.97 -1.17 7.22
CA LEU A 105 -13.19 -1.45 6.47
C LEU A 105 -13.56 -0.32 5.51
N ALA A 106 -13.44 0.93 5.95
CA ALA A 106 -13.75 2.10 5.13
C ALA A 106 -12.78 2.25 3.97
N THR A 107 -11.46 2.18 4.23
CA THR A 107 -10.43 2.32 3.21
C THR A 107 -10.51 1.19 2.19
N ALA A 108 -10.73 -0.07 2.61
CA ALA A 108 -10.85 -1.19 1.67
C ALA A 108 -12.03 -1.02 0.71
N LYS A 109 -13.20 -0.61 1.22
CA LYS A 109 -14.39 -0.33 0.40
C LYS A 109 -14.16 0.84 -0.55
N GLN A 110 -13.54 1.90 -0.05
CA GLN A 110 -13.24 3.09 -0.82
C GLN A 110 -12.26 2.79 -1.96
N VAL A 111 -11.13 2.14 -1.67
CA VAL A 111 -10.13 1.79 -2.69
C VAL A 111 -10.69 0.82 -3.73
N ALA A 112 -11.50 -0.17 -3.33
CA ALA A 112 -12.18 -1.04 -4.28
C ALA A 112 -13.09 -0.24 -5.24
N PHE A 113 -13.87 0.70 -4.71
CA PHE A 113 -14.73 1.56 -5.51
C PHE A 113 -13.91 2.50 -6.43
N GLU A 114 -12.88 3.15 -5.90
CA GLU A 114 -12.05 4.11 -6.65
C GLU A 114 -11.27 3.45 -7.78
N LEU A 115 -10.86 2.19 -7.62
CA LEU A 115 -10.20 1.40 -8.67
C LEU A 115 -11.19 0.64 -9.58
N GLY A 116 -12.50 0.71 -9.33
CA GLY A 116 -13.46 -0.11 -10.08
C GLY A 116 -13.24 -1.62 -9.91
N LEU A 117 -12.68 -2.04 -8.78
CA LEU A 117 -12.36 -3.43 -8.43
C LEU A 117 -13.40 -4.01 -7.46
N HIS A 118 -13.40 -5.33 -7.31
CA HIS A 118 -14.34 -6.00 -6.40
C HIS A 118 -13.73 -6.24 -5.02
N LEU A 119 -14.46 -5.78 -3.98
CA LEU A 119 -14.13 -6.13 -2.61
C LEU A 119 -14.30 -7.64 -2.39
N GLY A 120 -13.28 -8.26 -1.80
CA GLY A 120 -13.16 -9.69 -1.62
C GLY A 120 -12.54 -10.44 -2.79
N LYS A 121 -12.27 -9.78 -3.92
CA LYS A 121 -11.55 -10.37 -5.05
C LYS A 121 -10.16 -9.76 -5.17
N GLU A 122 -10.00 -8.65 -5.88
CA GLU A 122 -8.71 -7.97 -6.05
C GLU A 122 -8.32 -7.10 -4.84
N VAL A 123 -9.32 -6.53 -4.15
CA VAL A 123 -9.14 -5.76 -2.91
C VAL A 123 -9.82 -6.48 -1.77
N GLY A 124 -9.18 -6.63 -0.63
CA GLY A 124 -9.77 -7.30 0.53
C GLY A 124 -9.31 -6.73 1.86
N PHE A 125 -9.89 -7.23 2.94
CA PHE A 125 -9.49 -6.85 4.28
C PHE A 125 -9.49 -8.00 5.27
N GLN A 126 -8.70 -7.85 6.33
CA GLN A 126 -8.70 -8.76 7.46
C GLN A 126 -8.56 -8.02 8.78
N VAL A 127 -9.49 -8.29 9.68
CA VAL A 127 -9.49 -7.82 11.07
C VAL A 127 -9.68 -9.01 12.02
N ARG A 128 -9.58 -8.78 13.33
CA ARG A 128 -9.58 -9.87 14.32
C ARG A 128 -10.77 -10.83 14.23
N HIS A 129 -11.95 -10.32 13.92
CA HIS A 129 -13.21 -11.05 13.95
C HIS A 129 -13.92 -11.13 12.59
N ASP A 130 -13.32 -10.58 11.53
CA ASP A 130 -13.93 -10.52 10.22
C ASP A 130 -12.86 -10.50 9.13
N LYS A 131 -13.14 -11.13 7.99
CA LYS A 131 -12.18 -11.36 6.91
C LYS A 131 -12.92 -11.52 5.59
N ILE A 132 -12.58 -10.68 4.61
CA ILE A 132 -13.04 -10.78 3.23
C ILE A 132 -11.82 -10.63 2.32
N ILE A 133 -11.24 -11.75 1.91
CA ILE A 133 -10.12 -11.83 0.96
C ILE A 133 -10.29 -13.08 0.08
N SER A 134 -9.79 -13.03 -1.16
CA SER A 134 -9.62 -14.20 -2.03
C SER A 134 -8.14 -14.50 -2.26
N ASP A 135 -7.85 -15.63 -2.90
CA ASP A 135 -6.49 -15.98 -3.31
C ASP A 135 -5.94 -15.05 -4.40
N ASN A 136 -6.82 -14.34 -5.11
CA ASN A 136 -6.47 -13.35 -6.14
C ASN A 136 -6.39 -11.91 -5.59
N CYS A 137 -6.29 -11.76 -4.26
CA CYS A 137 -6.24 -10.46 -3.61
C CYS A 137 -4.89 -9.78 -3.83
N SER A 138 -4.90 -8.71 -4.61
CA SER A 138 -3.73 -7.86 -4.87
C SER A 138 -3.51 -6.82 -3.76
N ILE A 139 -4.57 -6.30 -3.15
CA ILE A 139 -4.50 -5.28 -2.08
C ILE A 139 -5.23 -5.77 -0.82
N LYS A 140 -4.50 -5.94 0.29
CA LYS A 140 -5.03 -6.39 1.58
C LYS A 140 -4.93 -5.29 2.63
N PHE A 141 -6.07 -4.80 3.11
CA PHE A 141 -6.13 -3.91 4.27
C PHE A 141 -6.23 -4.71 5.57
N MET A 142 -5.47 -4.35 6.59
CA MET A 142 -5.50 -5.07 7.86
C MET A 142 -5.22 -4.18 9.06
N THR A 143 -5.43 -4.68 10.27
CA THR A 143 -4.91 -4.01 11.47
C THR A 143 -3.50 -4.47 11.79
N ASP A 144 -2.75 -3.65 12.52
CA ASP A 144 -1.41 -3.99 13.00
C ASP A 144 -1.40 -5.33 13.76
N GLY A 145 -2.45 -5.62 14.53
CA GLY A 145 -2.57 -6.90 15.25
C GLY A 145 -2.75 -8.12 14.33
N ILE A 146 -3.33 -7.95 13.14
CA ILE A 146 -3.37 -9.00 12.12
C ILE A 146 -1.99 -9.15 11.47
N LEU A 147 -1.36 -8.04 11.10
CA LEU A 147 -0.01 -8.04 10.54
C LEU A 147 0.97 -8.79 11.45
N LEU A 148 1.00 -8.44 12.74
CA LEU A 148 1.90 -9.07 13.72
C LEU A 148 1.68 -10.58 13.87
N ARG A 149 0.44 -11.05 13.67
CA ARG A 149 0.12 -12.48 13.73
C ARG A 149 0.59 -13.22 12.48
N GLU A 150 0.47 -12.60 11.32
CA GLU A 150 0.83 -13.17 10.02
C GLU A 150 2.28 -12.92 9.63
N LEU A 151 3.02 -12.14 10.41
CA LEU A 151 4.38 -11.70 10.09
C LEU A 151 5.33 -12.85 9.74
N LYS A 152 5.13 -14.03 10.35
CA LYS A 152 5.87 -15.26 10.00
C LYS A 152 5.56 -15.76 8.59
N ASP A 153 4.29 -15.78 8.20
CA ASP A 153 3.83 -16.24 6.89
C ASP A 153 4.12 -15.21 5.78
N LEU A 154 4.27 -13.93 6.16
CA LEU A 154 4.54 -12.83 5.23
C LEU A 154 5.99 -12.81 4.73
N TYR A 155 6.95 -13.32 5.52
CA TYR A 155 8.34 -13.45 5.07
C TYR A 155 8.46 -14.35 3.83
N GLU A 156 7.54 -15.29 3.65
CA GLU A 156 7.58 -16.24 2.54
C GLU A 156 6.90 -15.70 1.26
N LYS A 157 6.14 -14.60 1.34
CA LYS A 157 5.23 -14.13 0.27
C LYS A 157 5.64 -12.80 -0.40
N GLU A 158 6.87 -12.33 -0.18
CA GLU A 158 7.44 -11.11 -0.80
C GLU A 158 6.46 -9.92 -0.95
N GLN A 159 5.73 -9.59 0.12
CA GLN A 159 4.70 -8.53 0.07
C GLN A 159 5.31 -7.12 0.18
N GLN A 160 4.72 -6.17 -0.53
CA GLN A 160 4.98 -4.74 -0.33
C GLN A 160 4.07 -4.24 0.79
N LEU A 161 4.67 -3.84 1.91
CA LEU A 161 3.93 -3.47 3.11
C LEU A 161 3.89 -1.95 3.30
N LEU A 162 2.67 -1.41 3.37
CA LEU A 162 2.36 -0.06 3.79
C LEU A 162 1.92 -0.09 5.26
N LEU A 163 2.62 0.66 6.09
CA LEU A 163 2.19 0.96 7.45
C LEU A 163 1.69 2.39 7.47
N SER A 164 0.37 2.55 7.54
CA SER A 164 -0.23 3.87 7.67
C SER A 164 -0.31 4.28 9.13
N GLY A 165 0.46 5.33 9.47
CA GLY A 165 0.55 5.86 10.83
C GLY A 165 0.23 7.35 10.87
N GLN A 166 -0.39 7.80 11.97
CA GLN A 166 -0.35 9.21 12.35
C GLN A 166 0.98 9.46 13.06
N TYR A 167 1.87 10.24 12.44
CA TYR A 167 3.01 10.80 13.13
C TYR A 167 2.52 12.00 13.92
N ILE A 168 2.56 11.90 15.24
CA ILE A 168 2.38 13.05 16.11
C ILE A 168 3.78 13.63 16.25
N GLU A 169 4.03 14.79 15.64
CA GLU A 169 5.21 15.59 15.94
C GLU A 169 5.36 15.66 17.46
N PRO A 170 6.53 15.32 18.03
CA PRO A 170 6.77 15.51 19.44
C PRO A 170 6.67 17.01 19.72
N LYS A 171 5.48 17.47 20.14
CA LYS A 171 5.28 18.84 20.64
C LYS A 171 6.32 19.07 21.71
N ASP A 172 7.16 20.08 21.49
CA ASP A 172 8.06 20.75 22.43
C ASP A 172 7.90 20.25 23.87
N ARG A 173 8.56 19.12 24.18
CA ARG A 173 8.77 18.72 25.57
C ARG A 173 9.93 19.57 26.08
N ILE A 174 9.54 20.67 26.74
CA ILE A 174 10.22 21.45 27.80
C ILE A 174 10.03 22.94 27.50
N SER A 175 8.90 23.49 27.93
CA SER A 175 8.86 24.79 28.59
C SER A 175 7.73 24.76 29.61
N HIS A 176 8.07 24.33 30.82
CA HIS A 176 7.63 24.83 32.13
C HIS A 176 8.30 24.00 33.23
#